data_AF-A0A6M0ELN0-F1
#
_entry.id   AF-A0A6M0ELN0-F1
#
_cell.length_a   1.000
_cell.length_b   1.000
_cell.length_c   1.000
_cell.angle_alpha   90.00
_cell.angle_beta   90.00
_cell.angle_gamma   90.00
#
_symmetry.space_group_name_H-M   'P 1'
#
loop_
_entity.id
_entity.type
_entity.pdbx_description
1 polymer ?
#
loop_
_entity_poly.entity_id
_entity_poly.type
_entity_poly.pdbx_seq_one_letter_code
_entity_poly.pdbx_strand_id
1 'polypeptide(L)'
;MADSTRLFFKQDTVLKQEPVQSSMLPSNKIQKVPQGTLLVLDSYERPANSHIRISLKNLKFKGLRMNWYAFEGHVAIVQEQIQAVDSISKSISKQQEKNTLKVTTYSNSDQECPLKLIINTDTMLKRAPVDSRYLSEDSIQKIPVGTELVIMGQKPKADKILELPIDDSHFKFSLKDLEFNGFSEDWYVYVEHAGVQILG
;
A
#
# COMPACT_ATOMS: atom_id res chain seq x y z
N MET A 1 -17.23 -15.10 -5.09
CA MET A 1 -16.12 -14.22 -4.67
C MET A 1 -16.66 -13.32 -3.57
N ALA A 2 -15.96 -13.17 -2.45
CA ALA A 2 -16.50 -12.42 -1.31
C ALA A 2 -16.36 -10.91 -1.55
N ASP A 3 -17.43 -10.16 -1.30
CA ASP A 3 -17.36 -8.70 -1.25
C ASP A 3 -16.45 -8.29 -0.09
N SER A 4 -15.49 -7.40 -0.35
CA SER A 4 -14.60 -6.88 0.68
C SER A 4 -14.98 -5.44 0.99
N THR A 5 -15.23 -5.17 2.27
CA THR A 5 -15.38 -3.78 2.74
C THR A 5 -13.99 -3.15 2.82
N ARG A 6 -13.78 -2.04 2.11
CA ARG A 6 -12.50 -1.34 2.02
C ARG A 6 -12.68 0.15 2.31
N LEU A 7 -11.62 0.79 2.79
CA LEU A 7 -11.55 2.23 3.02
C LEU A 7 -10.69 2.87 1.93
N PHE A 8 -11.33 3.68 1.09
CA PHE A 8 -10.68 4.44 0.03
C PHE A 8 -10.29 5.84 0.53
N PHE A 9 -9.06 6.25 0.25
CA PHE A 9 -8.54 7.56 0.61
C PHE A 9 -8.63 8.50 -0.60
N LYS A 10 -9.55 9.47 -0.55
CA LYS A 10 -9.87 10.38 -1.68
C LYS A 10 -8.84 11.50 -1.85
N GLN A 11 -8.07 11.78 -0.80
CA GLN A 11 -7.00 12.77 -0.75
C GLN A 11 -5.99 12.37 0.34
N ASP A 12 -4.81 12.99 0.32
CA ASP A 12 -3.83 12.83 1.39
C ASP A 12 -4.45 13.23 2.73
N THR A 13 -4.30 12.36 3.73
CA THR A 13 -4.93 12.56 5.05
C THR A 13 -4.18 11.78 6.13
N VAL A 14 -4.71 11.83 7.35
CA VAL A 14 -4.19 11.08 8.49
C VAL A 14 -5.27 10.21 9.11
N LEU A 15 -4.91 8.97 9.42
CA LEU A 15 -5.59 8.16 10.42
C LEU A 15 -5.09 8.53 11.80
N LYS A 16 -5.98 8.51 12.79
CA LYS A 16 -5.69 8.91 14.17
C LYS A 16 -6.14 7.84 15.15
N GLN A 17 -5.43 7.63 16.25
CA GLN A 17 -5.92 6.71 17.30
C GLN A 17 -6.99 7.33 18.21
N GLU A 18 -7.25 8.64 18.06
CA GLU A 18 -8.26 9.39 18.81
C GLU A 18 -8.96 10.42 17.88
N PRO A 19 -10.26 10.70 18.07
CA PRO A 19 -11.03 11.61 17.22
C PRO A 19 -10.82 13.09 17.57
N VAL A 20 -9.57 13.49 17.83
CA VAL A 20 -9.17 14.87 18.13
C VAL A 20 -8.37 15.48 16.97
N GLN A 21 -8.00 16.76 17.03
CA GLN A 21 -7.13 17.37 16.01
C GLN A 21 -5.78 16.64 15.94
N SER A 22 -5.29 16.35 14.73
CA SER A 22 -4.04 15.59 14.55
C SER A 22 -2.81 16.32 15.09
N SER A 23 -2.81 17.65 15.08
CA SER A 23 -1.74 18.47 15.66
C SER A 23 -1.59 18.32 17.18
N MET A 24 -2.63 17.82 17.86
CA MET A 24 -2.60 17.53 19.30
C MET A 24 -2.14 16.10 19.60
N LEU A 25 -1.95 15.26 18.59
CA LEU A 25 -1.55 13.87 18.76
C LEU A 25 -0.04 13.70 18.55
N PRO A 26 0.62 12.89 19.39
CA PRO A 26 2.01 12.52 19.15
C PRO A 26 2.13 11.69 17.86
N SER A 27 3.33 11.70 17.28
CA SER A 27 3.60 11.07 15.98
C SER A 27 3.29 9.58 15.93
N ASN A 28 3.30 8.86 17.06
CA ASN A 28 2.96 7.44 17.15
C ASN A 28 1.45 7.13 17.26
N LYS A 29 0.60 8.17 17.31
CA LYS A 29 -0.87 8.06 17.28
C LYS A 29 -1.47 8.55 15.96
N ILE A 30 -0.62 8.87 14.99
CA ILE A 30 -1.02 9.31 13.66
C ILE A 30 -0.36 8.42 12.60
N GLN A 31 -1.11 8.12 11.55
CA GLN A 31 -0.60 7.50 10.34
C GLN A 31 -0.99 8.35 9.15
N LYS A 32 -0.01 8.89 8.42
CA LYS A 32 -0.30 9.55 7.15
C LYS A 32 -0.68 8.49 6.11
N VAL A 33 -1.64 8.82 5.26
CA VAL A 33 -2.08 7.93 4.19
C VAL A 33 -2.25 8.77 2.92
N PRO A 34 -1.57 8.42 1.83
CA PRO A 34 -1.69 9.17 0.58
C PRO A 34 -3.03 8.86 -0.12
N GLN A 35 -3.48 9.83 -0.91
CA GLN A 35 -4.58 9.69 -1.85
C GLN A 35 -4.41 8.47 -2.74
N GLY A 36 -5.51 7.77 -3.02
CA GLY A 36 -5.50 6.61 -3.90
C GLY A 36 -5.20 5.29 -3.20
N THR A 37 -4.86 5.33 -1.90
CA THR A 37 -4.73 4.14 -1.06
C THR A 37 -6.10 3.50 -0.83
N LEU A 38 -6.14 2.16 -0.79
CA LEU A 38 -7.33 1.37 -0.49
C LEU A 38 -6.97 0.28 0.52
N LEU A 39 -7.50 0.37 1.74
CA LEU A 39 -7.18 -0.58 2.82
C LEU A 39 -8.37 -1.46 3.16
N VAL A 40 -8.14 -2.75 3.37
CA VAL A 40 -9.21 -3.69 3.76
C VAL A 40 -9.59 -3.49 5.22
N LEU A 41 -10.89 -3.36 5.46
CA LEU A 41 -11.45 -3.21 6.79
C LEU A 41 -11.78 -4.58 7.39
N ASP A 42 -11.49 -4.71 8.68
CA ASP A 42 -12.05 -5.77 9.52
C ASP A 42 -13.44 -5.34 10.04
N SER A 43 -13.54 -4.09 10.51
CA SER A 43 -14.80 -3.50 10.99
C SER A 43 -14.77 -1.98 10.89
N TYR A 44 -15.95 -1.35 10.89
CA TYR A 44 -16.08 0.10 11.04
C TYR A 44 -17.36 0.49 11.78
N GLU A 45 -17.36 1.67 12.37
CA GLU A 45 -18.47 2.29 13.09
C GLU A 45 -18.54 3.79 12.73
N ARG A 46 -19.75 4.33 12.59
CA ARG A 46 -20.01 5.76 12.45
C ARG A 46 -20.53 6.33 13.77
N PRO A 47 -19.66 6.71 14.71
CA PRO A 47 -20.09 7.43 15.90
C PRO A 47 -20.76 8.76 15.52
N ALA A 48 -21.49 9.37 16.46
CA ALA A 48 -22.11 10.69 16.29
C ALA A 48 -21.06 11.84 16.30
N ASN A 49 -20.06 11.76 15.41
CA ASN A 49 -19.06 12.78 15.14
C ASN A 49 -18.67 12.71 13.65
N SER A 50 -17.71 13.52 13.20
CA SER A 50 -17.28 13.59 11.79
C SER A 50 -16.18 12.58 11.42
N HIS A 51 -15.99 11.54 12.24
CA HIS A 51 -14.99 10.49 12.05
C HIS A 51 -15.63 9.12 11.97
N ILE A 52 -15.10 8.28 11.09
CA ILE A 52 -15.39 6.86 11.05
C ILE A 52 -14.34 6.16 11.90
N ARG A 53 -14.78 5.37 12.87
CA ARG A 53 -13.91 4.47 13.63
C ARG A 53 -13.72 3.19 12.81
N ILE A 54 -12.49 2.74 12.64
CA ILE A 54 -12.13 1.59 11.80
C ILE A 54 -11.18 0.63 12.53
N SER A 55 -11.27 -0.63 12.17
CA SER A 55 -10.25 -1.66 12.42
C SER A 55 -9.78 -2.18 11.07
N LEU A 56 -8.47 -2.28 10.86
CA LEU A 56 -7.89 -2.73 9.60
C LEU A 56 -7.63 -4.23 9.64
N LYS A 57 -7.91 -4.93 8.55
CA LYS A 57 -7.72 -6.38 8.47
C LYS A 57 -6.23 -6.71 8.29
N ASN A 58 -5.63 -7.33 9.30
CA ASN A 58 -4.23 -7.77 9.32
C ASN A 58 -3.17 -6.65 9.17
N LEU A 59 -3.54 -5.36 9.15
CA LEU A 59 -2.58 -4.26 8.98
C LEU A 59 -2.14 -3.68 10.34
N LYS A 60 -0.84 -3.45 10.50
CA LYS A 60 -0.27 -2.86 11.72
C LYS A 60 0.60 -1.66 11.37
N PHE A 61 0.24 -0.50 11.93
CA PHE A 61 1.07 0.70 11.93
C PHE A 61 1.78 0.81 13.28
N LYS A 62 2.65 1.81 13.44
CA LYS A 62 3.27 2.17 14.71
C LYS A 62 2.23 2.50 15.78
N GLY A 63 2.64 2.30 17.02
CA GLY A 63 1.81 2.53 18.20
C GLY A 63 1.16 1.24 18.71
N LEU A 64 0.36 1.38 19.78
CA LEU A 64 -0.15 0.24 20.56
C LEU A 64 -1.60 -0.11 20.24
N ARG A 65 -2.33 0.76 19.53
CA ARG A 65 -3.76 0.58 19.25
C ARG A 65 -3.98 0.22 17.79
N MET A 66 -4.87 -0.75 17.57
CA MET A 66 -5.24 -1.24 16.23
C MET A 66 -6.50 -0.56 15.67
N ASN A 67 -7.19 0.23 16.51
CA ASN A 67 -8.35 1.02 16.10
C ASN A 67 -7.91 2.42 15.68
N TRP A 68 -8.47 2.89 14.58
CA TRP A 68 -8.17 4.20 14.00
C TRP A 68 -9.45 5.00 13.74
N TYR A 69 -9.29 6.30 13.56
CA TYR A 69 -10.32 7.24 13.17
C TYR A 69 -9.90 7.91 11.87
N ALA A 70 -10.75 7.79 10.85
CA ALA A 70 -10.63 8.51 9.59
C ALA A 70 -11.63 9.66 9.55
N PHE A 71 -11.23 10.83 9.06
CA PHE A 71 -12.18 11.93 8.85
C PHE A 71 -13.07 11.61 7.63
N GLU A 72 -14.38 11.56 7.84
CA GLU A 72 -15.33 11.07 6.83
C GLU A 72 -15.26 11.86 5.51
N GLY A 73 -14.95 13.15 5.58
CA GLY A 73 -14.76 14.00 4.40
C GLY A 73 -13.64 13.53 3.46
N HIS A 74 -12.59 12.87 3.96
CA HIS A 74 -11.41 12.48 3.17
C HIS A 74 -11.43 11.03 2.70
N VAL A 75 -12.41 10.23 3.13
CA VAL A 75 -12.48 8.80 2.83
C VAL A 75 -13.83 8.39 2.26
N ALA A 76 -13.90 7.18 1.73
CA ALA A 76 -15.13 6.49 1.36
C ALA A 76 -15.05 5.02 1.76
N ILE A 77 -16.18 4.45 2.19
CA ILE A 77 -16.32 3.00 2.37
C ILE A 77 -16.76 2.41 1.04
N VAL A 78 -16.01 1.43 0.55
CA VAL A 78 -16.25 0.77 -0.73
C VAL A 78 -16.56 -0.70 -0.48
N GLN A 79 -17.64 -1.19 -1.09
CA GLN A 79 -18.10 -2.59 -1.01
C GLN A 79 -18.26 -3.12 -2.44
N GLU A 80 -17.11 -3.32 -3.07
CA GLU A 80 -17.03 -3.74 -4.47
C GLU A 80 -16.21 -5.01 -4.58
N GLN A 81 -16.42 -5.75 -5.66
CA GLN A 81 -15.61 -6.90 -5.99
C GLN A 81 -14.15 -6.49 -6.19
N ILE A 82 -13.24 -7.31 -5.67
CA ILE A 82 -11.81 -7.10 -5.90
C ILE A 82 -11.48 -7.49 -7.34
N GLN A 83 -10.98 -6.53 -8.10
CA GLN A 83 -10.50 -6.76 -9.46
C GLN A 83 -9.00 -7.03 -9.42
N ALA A 84 -8.61 -8.28 -9.70
CA ALA A 84 -7.21 -8.62 -9.86
C ALA A 84 -6.65 -8.00 -11.14
N VAL A 85 -5.38 -7.61 -11.09
CA VAL A 85 -4.63 -7.08 -12.25
C VAL A 85 -3.56 -8.08 -12.69
N ASP A 86 -2.97 -7.87 -13.87
CA ASP A 86 -1.79 -8.65 -14.30
C ASP A 86 -0.70 -8.57 -13.22
N SER A 87 -0.21 -9.72 -12.76
CA SER A 87 0.88 -9.78 -11.78
C SER A 87 2.17 -9.21 -12.36
N ILE A 88 3.10 -8.85 -11.48
CA ILE A 88 4.45 -8.45 -11.88
C ILE A 88 5.11 -9.60 -12.64
N SER A 89 4.95 -10.85 -12.19
CA SER A 89 5.46 -12.05 -12.87
C SER A 89 4.94 -12.20 -14.30
N LYS A 90 3.65 -11.95 -14.53
CA LYS A 90 3.03 -11.97 -15.86
C LYS A 90 3.47 -10.79 -16.73
N SER A 91 3.83 -9.68 -16.12
CA SER A 91 4.33 -8.50 -16.82
C SER A 91 5.77 -8.71 -17.30
N ILE A 92 6.66 -9.19 -16.43
CA ILE A 92 8.07 -9.48 -16.78
C ILE A 92 8.20 -10.71 -17.68
N SER A 93 7.25 -11.66 -17.66
CA SER A 93 7.28 -12.80 -18.57
C SER A 93 7.20 -12.38 -20.05
N LYS A 94 6.61 -11.21 -20.33
CA LYS A 94 6.52 -10.58 -21.66
C LYS A 94 7.79 -9.78 -22.03
N GLN A 95 8.72 -9.56 -21.10
CA GLN A 95 9.94 -8.77 -21.28
C GLN A 95 11.17 -9.67 -21.51
N GLN A 96 12.24 -9.14 -22.10
CA GLN A 96 13.50 -9.91 -22.27
C GLN A 96 14.23 -10.05 -20.93
N GLU A 97 14.39 -8.95 -20.19
CA GLU A 97 14.95 -8.92 -18.84
C GLU A 97 13.89 -9.36 -17.82
N LYS A 98 14.29 -10.18 -16.84
CA LYS A 98 13.39 -10.76 -15.82
C LYS A 98 13.65 -10.24 -14.40
N ASN A 99 14.78 -9.58 -14.19
CA ASN A 99 15.19 -8.97 -12.93
C ASN A 99 14.75 -7.50 -12.78
N THR A 100 14.08 -6.96 -13.79
CA THR A 100 13.59 -5.57 -13.79
C THR A 100 12.21 -5.55 -14.42
N LEU A 101 11.24 -4.96 -13.73
CA LEU A 101 9.95 -4.62 -14.31
C LEU A 101 10.07 -3.27 -15.02
N LYS A 102 9.98 -3.28 -16.35
CA LYS A 102 9.89 -2.04 -17.15
C LYS A 102 8.43 -1.59 -17.28
N VAL A 103 8.15 -0.34 -16.90
CA VAL A 103 6.82 0.28 -17.02
C VAL A 103 6.92 1.57 -17.83
N THR A 104 6.19 1.67 -18.92
CA THR A 104 6.10 2.91 -19.70
C THR A 104 5.22 3.92 -18.98
N THR A 105 5.72 5.14 -18.82
CA THR A 105 4.98 6.27 -18.23
C THR A 105 4.71 7.36 -19.27
N TYR A 106 3.74 8.22 -18.98
CA TYR A 106 3.45 9.42 -19.76
C TYR A 106 4.17 10.66 -19.23
N SER A 107 4.79 10.58 -18.05
CA SER A 107 5.53 11.68 -17.46
C SER A 107 6.79 11.97 -18.28
N ASN A 108 6.91 13.22 -18.73
CA ASN A 108 8.08 13.73 -19.45
C ASN A 108 9.11 14.37 -18.50
N SER A 109 8.83 14.44 -17.19
CA SER A 109 9.62 15.22 -16.23
C SER A 109 10.54 14.35 -15.38
N ASP A 110 11.64 14.95 -14.88
CA ASP A 110 12.54 14.40 -13.85
C ASP A 110 11.87 14.21 -12.47
N GLN A 111 10.54 14.27 -12.42
CA GLN A 111 9.76 14.10 -11.21
C GLN A 111 9.45 12.62 -10.98
N GLU A 112 9.47 12.21 -9.72
CA GLU A 112 9.05 10.86 -9.33
C GLU A 112 7.60 10.62 -9.76
N CYS A 113 7.38 9.49 -10.43
CA CYS A 113 6.06 9.06 -10.85
C CYS A 113 5.52 8.06 -9.82
N PRO A 114 4.65 8.47 -8.87
CA PRO A 114 4.14 7.56 -7.86
C PRO A 114 3.40 6.40 -8.53
N LEU A 115 3.52 5.22 -7.93
CA LEU A 115 2.92 4.01 -8.46
C LEU A 115 1.89 3.46 -7.48
N LYS A 116 0.98 2.66 -8.02
CA LYS A 116 0.05 1.87 -7.24
C LYS A 116 0.48 0.40 -7.26
N LEU A 117 0.67 -0.15 -6.07
CA LEU A 117 0.85 -1.58 -5.84
C LEU A 117 -0.50 -2.20 -5.48
N ILE A 118 -0.94 -3.18 -6.26
CA ILE A 118 -2.25 -3.83 -6.13
C ILE A 118 -2.05 -5.27 -5.67
N ILE A 119 -2.64 -5.64 -4.55
CA ILE A 119 -2.50 -6.97 -3.94
C ILE A 119 -3.60 -7.90 -4.45
N ASN A 120 -3.21 -8.86 -5.28
CA ASN A 120 -4.11 -9.77 -5.99
C ASN A 120 -4.51 -11.00 -5.15
N THR A 121 -3.75 -11.32 -4.11
CA THR A 121 -4.00 -12.43 -3.19
C THR A 121 -3.47 -12.09 -1.80
N ASP A 122 -4.02 -12.72 -0.76
CA ASP A 122 -3.49 -12.59 0.60
C ASP A 122 -2.00 -12.94 0.59
N THR A 123 -1.18 -12.04 1.12
CA THR A 123 0.28 -12.13 1.00
C THR A 123 0.97 -11.54 2.23
N MET A 124 2.29 -11.53 2.20
CA MET A 124 3.14 -10.87 3.16
C MET A 124 4.09 -9.91 2.43
N LEU A 125 4.20 -8.70 2.96
CA LEU A 125 5.34 -7.84 2.69
C LEU A 125 6.46 -8.23 3.64
N LYS A 126 7.68 -8.23 3.13
CA LYS A 126 8.87 -8.64 3.87
C LYS A 126 9.93 -7.56 3.79
N ARG A 127 10.74 -7.41 4.83
CA ARG A 127 11.90 -6.50 4.84
C ARG A 127 13.15 -7.07 4.16
N ALA A 128 13.10 -8.33 3.69
CA ALA A 128 14.13 -8.95 2.86
C ALA A 128 13.50 -10.03 1.94
N PRO A 129 14.10 -10.31 0.78
CA PRO A 129 13.57 -11.26 -0.21
C PRO A 129 13.88 -12.73 0.13
N VAL A 130 13.81 -13.10 1.41
CA VAL A 130 14.06 -14.47 1.91
C VAL A 130 12.77 -15.14 2.38
N ASP A 131 12.80 -16.44 2.65
CA ASP A 131 11.67 -17.15 3.28
C ASP A 131 11.29 -16.47 4.61
N SER A 132 9.98 -16.28 4.83
CA SER A 132 9.47 -15.54 6.00
C SER A 132 9.83 -16.20 7.33
N ARG A 133 10.12 -17.51 7.35
CA ARG A 133 10.57 -18.21 8.56
C ARG A 133 11.90 -17.71 9.11
N TYR A 134 12.69 -16.98 8.30
CA TYR A 134 13.94 -16.37 8.71
C TYR A 134 13.79 -14.90 9.14
N LEU A 135 12.58 -14.35 9.11
CA LEU A 135 12.30 -12.96 9.45
C LEU A 135 11.59 -12.85 10.79
N SER A 136 11.87 -11.75 11.50
CA SER A 136 11.13 -11.40 12.71
C SER A 136 9.70 -10.92 12.37
N GLU A 137 8.81 -10.94 13.35
CA GLU A 137 7.42 -10.45 13.20
C GLU A 137 7.36 -8.99 12.73
N ASP A 138 8.24 -8.11 13.22
CA ASP A 138 8.25 -6.71 12.79
C ASP A 138 8.80 -6.53 11.35
N SER A 139 9.54 -7.53 10.84
CA SER A 139 10.05 -7.58 9.46
C SER A 139 9.04 -8.15 8.46
N ILE A 140 7.85 -8.51 8.92
CA ILE A 140 6.76 -9.07 8.10
C ILE A 140 5.49 -8.25 8.31
N GLN A 141 4.77 -7.98 7.24
CA GLN A 141 3.43 -7.43 7.30
C GLN A 141 2.49 -8.29 6.45
N LYS A 142 1.52 -8.95 7.09
CA LYS A 142 0.43 -9.62 6.36
C LYS A 142 -0.44 -8.58 5.67
N ILE A 143 -0.72 -8.75 4.38
CA ILE A 143 -1.57 -7.84 3.62
C ILE A 143 -2.70 -8.65 2.97
N PRO A 144 -3.96 -8.29 3.21
CA PRO A 144 -5.09 -8.95 2.57
C PRO A 144 -5.25 -8.55 1.10
N VAL A 145 -5.77 -9.47 0.30
CA VAL A 145 -6.21 -9.25 -1.08
C VAL A 145 -7.13 -8.02 -1.20
N GLY A 146 -6.97 -7.27 -2.28
CA GLY A 146 -7.75 -6.05 -2.54
C GLY A 146 -7.22 -4.79 -1.83
N THR A 147 -6.11 -4.91 -1.11
CA THR A 147 -5.32 -3.75 -0.65
C THR A 147 -4.62 -3.10 -1.85
N GLU A 148 -4.71 -1.77 -1.95
CA GLU A 148 -3.97 -0.97 -2.92
C GLU A 148 -3.13 0.08 -2.18
N LEU A 149 -1.82 0.07 -2.41
CA LEU A 149 -0.87 0.93 -1.74
C LEU A 149 -0.25 1.89 -2.74
N VAL A 150 -0.08 3.15 -2.34
CA VAL A 150 0.76 4.08 -3.09
C VAL A 150 2.20 3.90 -2.65
N ILE A 151 3.06 3.63 -3.62
CA ILE A 151 4.49 3.43 -3.40
C ILE A 151 5.27 4.60 -4.03
N MET A 152 6.44 4.86 -3.45
CA MET A 152 7.38 5.86 -3.96
C MET A 152 7.66 5.57 -5.43
N GLY A 153 7.57 6.64 -6.22
CA GLY A 153 7.87 6.59 -7.64
C GLY A 153 9.35 6.47 -7.89
N GLN A 154 9.68 6.13 -9.13
CA GLN A 154 11.02 6.35 -9.66
C GLN A 154 10.99 7.46 -10.69
N LYS A 155 12.16 8.05 -10.96
CA LYS A 155 12.33 8.93 -12.10
C LYS A 155 12.36 8.09 -13.38
N PRO A 156 11.57 8.41 -14.40
CA PRO A 156 11.68 7.73 -15.67
C PRO A 156 13.03 7.99 -16.34
N LYS A 157 13.51 7.01 -17.09
CA LYS A 157 14.60 7.21 -18.05
C LYS A 157 14.14 8.10 -19.21
N ALA A 158 15.08 8.54 -20.03
CA ALA A 158 14.83 9.45 -21.16
C ALA A 158 13.77 8.94 -22.17
N ASP A 159 13.57 7.63 -22.24
CA ASP A 159 12.57 6.94 -23.06
C ASP A 159 11.20 6.77 -22.37
N LYS A 160 10.99 7.44 -21.22
CA LYS A 160 9.79 7.33 -20.39
C LYS A 160 9.57 5.93 -19.82
N ILE A 161 10.65 5.19 -19.57
CA ILE A 161 10.59 3.88 -18.92
C ILE A 161 11.00 4.01 -17.45
N LEU A 162 10.15 3.50 -16.56
CA LEU A 162 10.50 3.23 -15.17
C LEU A 162 11.10 1.83 -15.08
N GLU A 163 12.24 1.71 -14.40
CA GLU A 163 12.92 0.43 -14.17
C GLU A 163 12.82 0.05 -12.70
N LEU A 164 11.99 -0.95 -12.42
CA LEU A 164 11.61 -1.34 -11.08
C LEU A 164 12.33 -2.65 -10.72
N PRO A 165 13.30 -2.65 -9.78
CA PRO A 165 14.15 -3.80 -9.53
C PRO A 165 13.40 -4.97 -8.89
N ILE A 166 13.78 -6.18 -9.28
CA ILE A 166 13.28 -7.45 -8.74
C ILE A 166 14.48 -8.25 -8.23
N ASP A 167 14.44 -8.59 -6.94
CA ASP A 167 15.46 -9.37 -6.25
C ASP A 167 14.86 -10.72 -5.83
N ASP A 168 15.44 -11.84 -6.25
CA ASP A 168 15.01 -13.19 -5.87
C ASP A 168 13.49 -13.42 -5.99
N SER A 169 12.92 -13.03 -7.13
CA SER A 169 11.46 -13.09 -7.38
C SER A 169 10.59 -12.23 -6.44
N HIS A 170 11.18 -11.20 -5.84
CA HIS A 170 10.47 -10.21 -5.05
C HIS A 170 10.66 -8.81 -5.63
N PHE A 171 9.56 -8.09 -5.77
CA PHE A 171 9.60 -6.69 -6.16
C PHE A 171 9.92 -5.83 -4.93
N LYS A 172 10.99 -5.03 -5.03
CA LYS A 172 11.42 -4.08 -3.99
C LYS A 172 10.73 -2.73 -4.15
N PHE A 173 10.19 -2.17 -3.07
CA PHE A 173 9.53 -0.87 -3.08
C PHE A 173 9.60 -0.15 -1.72
N SER A 174 9.28 1.14 -1.76
CA SER A 174 9.04 1.96 -0.56
C SER A 174 7.63 2.51 -0.61
N LEU A 175 6.94 2.56 0.53
CA LEU A 175 5.62 3.16 0.70
C LEU A 175 5.73 4.69 0.66
N LYS A 176 4.75 5.35 0.05
CA LYS A 176 4.63 6.81 0.11
C LYS A 176 3.82 7.21 1.34
N ASP A 177 4.41 7.94 2.28
CA ASP A 177 3.80 8.47 3.52
C ASP A 177 3.20 7.43 4.51
N LEU A 178 2.96 6.19 4.06
CA LEU A 178 2.49 5.07 4.84
C LEU A 178 3.69 4.30 5.44
N GLU A 179 3.48 3.63 6.57
CA GLU A 179 4.43 2.65 7.11
C GLU A 179 3.70 1.39 7.55
N PHE A 180 4.44 0.31 7.71
CA PHE A 180 4.00 -0.86 8.47
C PHE A 180 5.06 -1.21 9.51
N ASN A 181 4.65 -1.57 10.73
CA ASN A 181 5.58 -1.85 11.85
C ASN A 181 6.66 -0.75 12.08
N GLY A 182 6.41 0.50 11.72
CA GLY A 182 7.35 1.61 11.80
C GLY A 182 8.26 1.81 10.59
N PHE A 183 8.12 1.02 9.53
CA PHE A 183 8.98 1.07 8.34
C PHE A 183 8.20 1.46 7.08
N SER A 184 8.70 2.46 6.35
CA SER A 184 8.16 2.87 5.04
C SER A 184 8.97 2.34 3.86
N GLU A 185 10.25 2.00 4.04
CA GLU A 185 11.16 1.69 2.93
C GLU A 185 11.45 0.18 2.80
N ASP A 186 12.24 -0.22 1.81
CA ASP A 186 12.80 -1.57 1.64
C ASP A 186 11.82 -2.74 1.88
N TRP A 187 10.60 -2.61 1.40
CA TRP A 187 9.61 -3.68 1.42
C TRP A 187 9.72 -4.53 0.16
N TYR A 188 9.43 -5.81 0.32
CA TYR A 188 9.46 -6.82 -0.72
C TYR A 188 8.13 -7.54 -0.79
N VAL A 189 7.60 -7.73 -2.00
CA VAL A 189 6.42 -8.56 -2.26
C VAL A 189 6.72 -9.58 -3.34
N TYR A 190 6.20 -10.79 -3.18
CA TYR A 190 6.39 -11.85 -4.19
C TYR A 190 5.70 -11.45 -5.51
N VAL A 191 6.43 -11.56 -6.62
CA VAL A 191 6.00 -11.01 -7.92
C VAL A 191 4.73 -11.64 -8.50
N GLU A 192 4.30 -12.80 -8.03
CA GLU A 192 3.03 -13.42 -8.44
C GLU A 192 1.82 -12.85 -7.68
N HIS A 193 2.04 -12.27 -6.50
CA HIS A 193 0.96 -11.86 -5.59
C HIS A 193 0.47 -10.43 -5.80
N ALA A 194 1.20 -9.63 -6.57
CA ALA A 194 0.90 -8.23 -6.77
C ALA A 194 1.09 -7.79 -8.22
N GLY A 195 0.38 -6.75 -8.61
CA GLY A 195 0.61 -5.99 -9.84
C GLY A 195 1.00 -4.54 -9.53
N VAL A 196 1.60 -3.85 -10.51
CA VAL A 196 2.01 -2.45 -10.39
C VAL A 196 1.41 -1.65 -11.55
N GLN A 197 0.87 -0.48 -11.24
CA GLN A 197 0.31 0.46 -12.22
C GLN A 197 0.82 1.88 -11.93
N ILE A 198 0.85 2.71 -12.98
CA ILE A 198 1.06 4.15 -12.81
C ILE A 198 -0.13 4.73 -12.06
N LEU A 199 0.13 5.54 -11.03
CA LEU A 199 -0.91 6.32 -10.39
C LEU A 199 -1.32 7.45 -11.34
N GLY A 200 -2.57 7.42 -11.82
CA GLY A 200 -3.12 8.40 -12.77
C GLY A 200 -3.37 9.77 -12.17
#